data_AF-A0A975EYQ4-F1
#
_entry.id   AF-A0A975EYQ4-F1
#
_cell.length_a   1.000
_cell.length_b   1.000
_cell.length_c   1.000
_cell.angle_alpha   90.00
_cell.angle_beta   90.00
_cell.angle_gamma   90.00
#
_symmetry.space_group_name_H-M   'P 1'
#
loop_
_entity.id
_entity.type
_entity.pdbx_description
1 polymer ?
#
loop_
_entity_poly.entity_id
_entity_poly.type
_entity_poly.pdbx_seq_one_letter_code
_entity_poly.pdbx_strand_id
1 'polypeptide(L)' 'MPRAVYTFFEDTDFSGKNVYLYTSTLGSGFARTISGIQKLIPEAGLCTQGLHVASSRIANAAKEIDAWLKKVGLIK' A
#
# COMPACT_ATOMS: atom_id res chain seq x y z
N MET A 1 -6.69 -2.97 9.56
CA MET A 1 -6.60 -1.59 9.04
C MET A 1 -7.50 -0.69 9.86
N PRO A 2 -7.06 0.51 10.30
CA PRO A 2 -7.88 1.43 11.09
C PRO A 2 -9.16 1.85 10.36
N ARG A 3 -10.22 2.14 11.11
CA ARG A 3 -11.55 2.50 10.56
C ARG A 3 -11.50 3.73 9.64
N ALA A 4 -10.70 4.73 10.01
CA ALA A 4 -10.54 5.94 9.20
C ALA A 4 -10.04 5.66 7.77
N VAL A 5 -9.16 4.66 7.60
CA VAL A 5 -8.64 4.27 6.29
C VAL A 5 -9.69 3.48 5.49
N TYR A 6 -10.52 2.68 6.16
CA TYR A 6 -11.66 2.02 5.51
C TYR A 6 -12.65 3.05 4.97
N THR A 7 -13.08 4.00 5.80
CA THR A 7 -13.99 5.08 5.39
C THR A 7 -13.42 5.89 4.22
N PHE A 8 -12.12 6.18 4.22
CA PHE A 8 -11.48 6.83 3.07
C PHE A 8 -11.61 6.02 1.76
N PHE A 9 -11.46 4.70 1.82
CA PHE A 9 -11.64 3.85 0.63
C PHE A 9 -13.10 3.76 0.16
N GLU A 10 -14.05 3.82 1.09
CA GLU A 10 -15.49 3.77 0.78
C GLU A 10 -16.02 5.10 0.22
N ASP A 11 -15.53 6.23 0.74
CA ASP A 11 -16.04 7.56 0.42
C ASP A 11 -15.31 8.25 -0.76
N THR A 12 -14.25 7.63 -1.29
CA THR A 12 -13.42 8.22 -2.36
C THR A 12 -13.51 7.42 -3.65
N ASP A 13 -13.67 8.11 -4.77
CA ASP A 13 -13.63 7.49 -6.10
C ASP A 13 -12.18 7.22 -6.56
N PHE A 14 -11.88 5.93 -6.80
CA PHE A 14 -10.60 5.47 -7.30
C PHE A 14 -10.64 4.94 -8.74
N SER A 15 -11.77 5.07 -9.44
CA SER A 15 -11.91 4.62 -10.83
C SER A 15 -10.81 5.22 -11.72
N GLY A 16 -10.07 4.33 -12.39
CA GLY A 16 -8.95 4.72 -13.28
C GLY A 16 -7.71 5.26 -12.56
N LYS A 17 -7.65 5.23 -11.23
CA LYS A 17 -6.47 5.63 -10.45
C LYS A 17 -5.60 4.41 -10.11
N ASN A 18 -4.29 4.60 -10.11
CA ASN A 18 -3.37 3.61 -9.58
C ASN A 18 -3.22 3.80 -8.07
N VAL A 19 -3.39 2.72 -7.30
CA VAL A 19 -3.31 2.73 -5.84
C VAL A 19 -2.12 1.89 -5.38
N TYR A 20 -1.23 2.50 -4.60
CA TYR A 20 -0.04 1.86 -4.06
C TYR A 20 -0.08 1.92 -2.54
N LEU A 21 0.06 0.76 -1.90
CA LEU A 21 -0.06 0.65 -0.44
C LEU A 21 1.32 0.45 0.18
N TYR A 22 1.56 1.17 1.27
CA TYR A 22 2.69 0.91 2.16
C TYR A 22 2.23 0.85 3.61
N THR A 23 2.99 0.16 4.46
CA THR A 23 2.70 0.12 5.89
C THR A 23 3.98 -0.05 6.71
N SER A 24 4.03 0.66 7.85
CA SER A 24 5.09 0.53 8.83
C SER A 24 4.57 -0.16 10.09
N THR A 25 4.71 -1.48 10.19
CA THR A 25 4.19 -2.24 11.34
C THR A 25 5.26 -3.12 11.97
N LEU A 26 5.04 -3.46 13.24
CA LEU A 26 5.82 -4.45 13.99
C LEU A 26 5.41 -5.92 13.66
N GLY A 27 4.48 -6.14 12.72
CA GLY A 27 3.87 -7.46 12.42
C GLY A 27 4.11 -7.96 10.99
N SER A 28 3.31 -8.94 10.54
CA SER A 28 3.47 -9.71 9.29
C SER A 28 3.10 -8.97 7.98
N GLY A 29 3.10 -7.64 7.98
CA GLY A 29 2.85 -6.82 6.78
C GLY A 29 1.40 -6.87 6.29
N PHE A 30 1.21 -7.07 4.98
CA PHE A 30 -0.07 -6.86 4.29
C PHE A 30 -1.08 -8.01 4.36
N ALA A 31 -0.67 -9.25 4.67
CA ALA A 31 -1.53 -10.44 4.77
C ALA A 31 -2.77 -10.43 3.83
N ARG A 32 -3.99 -10.55 4.38
CA ARG A 32 -5.27 -10.48 3.63
C ARG A 32 -5.79 -9.04 3.39
N THR A 33 -5.02 -8.01 3.75
CA THR A 33 -5.46 -6.62 3.65
C THR A 33 -5.56 -6.16 2.21
N ILE A 34 -4.61 -6.56 1.35
CA ILE A 34 -4.63 -6.19 -0.09
C ILE A 34 -5.88 -6.74 -0.77
N SER A 35 -6.22 -8.01 -0.53
CA SER A 35 -7.42 -8.62 -1.11
C SER A 35 -8.72 -8.03 -0.55
N GLY A 36 -8.72 -7.56 0.70
CA GLY A 36 -9.84 -6.79 1.24
C GLY A 36 -10.01 -5.43 0.56
N ILE A 37 -8.91 -4.69 0.38
CA ILE A 37 -8.92 -3.39 -0.29
C ILE A 37 -9.32 -3.53 -1.77
N GLN A 38 -8.83 -4.56 -2.47
CA GLN A 38 -9.22 -4.81 -3.86
C GLN A 38 -10.74 -4.97 -4.04
N LYS A 39 -11.44 -5.50 -3.04
CA LYS A 39 -12.91 -5.61 -3.05
C LYS A 39 -13.61 -4.29 -2.78
N LEU A 40 -12.98 -3.38 -2.04
CA LEU A 40 -13.52 -2.05 -1.74
C LEU A 40 -13.33 -1.09 -2.92
N ILE A 41 -12.21 -1.21 -3.63
CA ILE A 41 -11.86 -0.34 -4.76
C ILE A 41 -11.63 -1.16 -6.05
N PRO A 42 -12.64 -1.90 -6.55
CA PRO A 42 -12.48 -2.83 -7.66
C PRO A 42 -12.10 -2.15 -8.99
N GLU A 43 -12.51 -0.89 -9.15
CA GLU A 43 -12.27 -0.09 -10.36
C GLU A 43 -10.89 0.61 -10.37
N ALA A 44 -10.10 0.41 -9.32
CA ALA A 44 -8.78 0.98 -9.18
C ALA A 44 -7.69 0.03 -9.69
N GLY A 45 -6.62 0.61 -10.25
CA GLY A 45 -5.37 -0.10 -10.54
C GLY A 45 -4.58 -0.38 -9.25
N LEU A 46 -5.09 -1.27 -8.40
CA LEU A 46 -4.43 -1.60 -7.13
C LEU A 46 -3.15 -2.42 -7.36
N CYS A 47 -2.01 -1.85 -6.96
CA CYS A 47 -0.74 -2.56 -6.95
C CYS A 47 -0.72 -3.63 -5.84
N THR A 48 -0.63 -4.90 -6.22
CA THR A 48 -0.57 -6.03 -5.27
C THR A 48 0.80 -6.18 -4.62
N GLN A 49 1.82 -5.49 -5.12
CA GLN A 49 3.18 -5.47 -4.58
C GLN A 49 3.33 -4.35 -3.54
N GLY A 50 2.53 -4.36 -2.48
CA GLY A 50 2.62 -3.36 -1.41
C GLY A 50 3.96 -3.40 -0.65
N LEU A 51 4.40 -2.26 -0.11
CA LEU A 51 5.64 -2.15 0.66
C LEU A 51 5.40 -2.25 2.16
N HIS A 52 5.96 -3.27 2.81
CA HIS A 52 5.98 -3.36 4.27
C HIS A 52 7.38 -3.03 4.78
N VAL A 53 7.49 -1.98 5.59
CA VAL A 53 8.72 -1.60 6.27
C VAL A 53 8.56 -1.90 7.76
N ALA A 54 9.44 -2.71 8.33
CA ALA A 54 9.41 -2.95 9.78
C ALA A 54 9.71 -1.66 10.55
N SER A 55 8.96 -1.37 11.62
CA SER A 55 9.12 -0.12 12.40
C SER A 55 10.56 0.08 12.91
N SER A 56 11.27 -1.00 13.27
CA SER A 56 12.68 -0.95 13.69
C SER A 56 13.65 -0.53 12.58
N ARG A 57 13.25 -0.61 11.31
CA ARG A 57 14.09 -0.31 10.14
C ARG A 57 13.70 0.97 9.42
N ILE A 58 12.64 1.66 9.87
CA ILE A 58 12.08 2.81 9.15
C ILE A 58 13.07 3.96 8.97
N ALA A 59 13.93 4.20 9.97
CA ALA A 59 14.96 5.24 9.91
C ALA A 59 15.96 5.04 8.76
N ASN A 60 16.13 3.79 8.30
CA ASN A 60 17.06 3.42 7.23
C ASN A 60 16.35 2.88 5.98
N ALA A 61 15.03 3.06 5.87
CA ALA A 61 14.21 2.47 4.82
C ALA A 61 14.30 3.18 3.46
N ALA A 62 15.03 4.29 3.36
CA ALA A 62 15.14 5.07 2.12
C ALA A 62 15.53 4.22 0.90
N LYS A 63 16.53 3.35 1.05
CA LYS A 63 16.96 2.44 -0.04
C LYS A 63 15.89 1.41 -0.42
N GLU A 64 15.12 0.94 0.56
CA GLU A 64 14.04 -0.04 0.35
C GLU A 64 12.85 0.61 -0.35
N ILE A 65 12.51 1.84 0.03
CA ILE A 65 11.50 2.67 -0.63
C ILE A 65 11.90 2.95 -2.08
N ASP A 66 13.15 3.37 -2.34
CA ASP A 66 13.65 3.60 -3.70
C ASP A 66 13.58 2.33 -4.56
N ALA A 67 14.03 1.19 -4.02
CA ALA A 67 13.97 -0.08 -4.73
C ALA A 67 12.52 -0.48 -5.05
N TRP A 68 11.59 -0.25 -4.11
CA TRP A 68 10.18 -0.52 -4.32
C TRP A 68 9.57 0.40 -5.38
N LEU A 69 9.82 1.71 -5.31
CA LEU A 69 9.32 2.70 -6.28
C LEU A 69 9.82 2.39 -7.70
N LYS A 70 11.07 1.95 -7.86
CA LYS A 70 11.60 1.47 -9.15
C LYS A 70 10.89 0.20 -9.61
N LYS A 71 10.69 -0.77 -8.71
CA LYS A 71 10.01 -2.04 -9.01
C LYS A 71 8.58 -1.83 -9.49
N VAL A 72 7.85 -0.88 -8.90
CA VAL A 72 6.47 -0.57 -9.28
C VAL A 72 6.37 0.46 -10.43
N GLY A 73 7.51 0.91 -10.97
CA GLY A 73 7.57 1.79 -12.15
C GLY A 73 7.27 3.26 -11.89
N LEU A 74 7.33 3.72 -10.64
CA LEU A 74 7.07 5.12 -10.27
C LEU A 74 8.29 6.03 -10.43
N ILE A 75 9.51 5.49 -10.32
CA ILE A 75 10.77 6.21 -10.53
C ILE A 75 11.74 5.37 -11.36
N LYS A 76 12.76 6.03 -11.95
CA LYS A 76 13.84 5.40 -12.72
C LYS A 76 15.02 5.02 -11.82
#